data_AF-A0A7X9FY42-F1
#
_entry.id   AF-A0A7X9FY42-F1
#
_cell.length_a   1.000
_cell.length_b   1.000
_cell.length_c   1.000
_cell.angle_alpha   90.00
_cell.angle_beta   90.00
_cell.angle_gamma   90.00
#
_symmetry.space_group_name_H-M   'P 1'
#
loop_
_entity.id
_entity.type
_entity.pdbx_description
1 polymer ?
#
loop_
_entity_poly.entity_id
_entity_poly.type
_entity_poly.pdbx_seq_one_letter_code
_entity_poly.pdbx_strand_id
1 'polypeptide(L)' 'MKENSDLKEYPLPRIRNMKVHGRTTGCLSPLTLFWTGSGVEFNARGSELWVEVETDYDVYEPWITILIN' A
#
# COMPACT_ATOMS: atom_id res chain seq x y z
N MET A 1 -12.68 -15.71 8.47
CA MET A 1 -13.16 -14.33 8.78
C MET A 1 -14.53 -14.16 8.14
N LYS A 2 -15.44 -13.40 8.74
CA LYS A 2 -16.69 -13.04 8.07
C LYS A 2 -16.38 -11.98 7.01
N GLU A 3 -16.95 -12.11 5.84
CA GLU A 3 -16.84 -11.12 4.78
C GLU A 3 -17.50 -9.82 5.25
N ASN A 4 -16.75 -8.71 5.20
CA ASN A 4 -17.24 -7.40 5.60
C ASN A 4 -17.82 -6.69 4.37
N SER A 5 -19.14 -6.68 4.24
CA SER A 5 -19.85 -6.04 3.12
C SER A 5 -19.69 -4.52 3.05
N ASP A 6 -19.22 -3.89 4.13
CA ASP A 6 -19.00 -2.44 4.19
C ASP A 6 -17.59 -2.04 3.72
N LEU A 7 -16.73 -3.01 3.41
CA LEU A 7 -15.39 -2.75 2.89
C LEU A 7 -15.49 -2.09 1.52
N LYS A 8 -14.74 -0.99 1.34
CA LYS A 8 -14.71 -0.22 0.10
C LYS A 8 -13.30 -0.24 -0.48
N GLU A 9 -13.20 -0.64 -1.73
CA GLU A 9 -11.95 -0.60 -2.48
C GLU A 9 -11.68 0.80 -3.02
N TYR A 10 -10.44 1.25 -2.84
CA TYR A 10 -9.95 2.51 -3.36
C TYR A 10 -8.67 2.28 -4.16
N PRO A 11 -8.71 2.40 -5.50
CA PRO A 11 -7.50 2.40 -6.31
C PRO A 11 -6.57 3.54 -5.86
N LEU A 12 -5.27 3.28 -5.75
CA LEU A 12 -4.28 4.30 -5.34
C LEU A 12 -4.38 5.62 -6.14
N PRO A 13 -4.61 5.63 -7.47
CA PRO A 13 -4.77 6.87 -8.22
C PRO A 13 -5.94 7.76 -7.78
N ARG A 14 -6.93 7.20 -7.08
CA ARG A 14 -8.11 7.95 -6.59
C ARG A 14 -7.90 8.56 -5.21
N ILE A 15 -6.81 8.23 -4.51
CA ILE A 15 -6.53 8.72 -3.17
C ILE A 15 -5.78 10.05 -3.25
N ARG A 16 -6.50 11.16 -3.09
CA ARG A 16 -5.95 12.52 -3.28
C ARG A 16 -4.82 12.90 -2.33
N ASN A 17 -4.87 12.43 -1.08
CA ASN A 17 -3.95 12.83 -0.02
C ASN A 17 -2.95 11.71 0.35
N MET A 18 -2.66 10.81 -0.60
CA MET A 18 -1.62 9.80 -0.43
C MET A 18 -0.25 10.41 -0.71
N LYS A 19 0.72 10.17 0.17
CA LYS A 19 2.13 10.45 -0.10
C LYS A 19 2.84 9.18 -0.53
N VAL A 20 3.66 9.29 -1.55
CA VAL A 20 4.57 8.24 -1.98
C VAL A 20 5.98 8.64 -1.55
N HIS A 21 6.63 7.77 -0.78
CA HIS A 21 8.00 7.94 -0.32
C HIS A 21 8.93 7.10 -1.19
N GLY A 22 10.06 7.68 -1.59
CA GLY A 22 11.06 7.04 -2.46
C GLY A 22 10.91 7.40 -3.94
N ARG A 23 11.85 6.88 -4.76
CA ARG A 23 11.87 7.12 -6.22
C ARG A 23 11.01 6.07 -6.92
N THR A 24 10.07 6.52 -7.75
CA THR A 24 9.11 5.66 -8.48
C THR A 24 9.00 6.09 -9.94
N THR A 25 8.28 5.31 -10.75
CA THR A 25 8.03 5.57 -12.17
C THR A 25 6.83 6.50 -12.40
N GLY A 26 6.12 6.90 -11.34
CA GLY A 26 4.83 7.60 -11.42
C GLY A 26 3.63 6.70 -11.71
N CYS A 27 3.84 5.40 -11.99
CA CYS A 27 2.75 4.44 -12.07
C CYS A 27 2.16 4.16 -10.68
N LEU A 28 0.83 4.14 -10.58
CA LEU A 28 0.08 3.91 -9.34
C LEU A 28 -0.81 2.66 -9.39
N SER A 29 -0.74 1.86 -10.47
CA SER A 29 -1.61 0.70 -10.67
C SER A 29 -0.88 -0.41 -11.46
N PRO A 30 0.04 -1.16 -10.82
CA PRO A 30 0.43 -1.07 -9.40
C PRO A 30 1.49 0.01 -9.15
N LEU A 31 1.61 0.44 -7.88
CA LEU A 31 2.72 1.28 -7.42
C LEU A 31 3.91 0.40 -7.04
N THR A 32 5.00 0.47 -7.81
CA THR A 32 6.22 -0.29 -7.51
C THR A 32 7.12 0.44 -6.51
N LEU A 33 7.53 -0.26 -5.45
CA LEU A 33 8.44 0.23 -4.41
C LEU A 33 9.85 -0.34 -4.61
N PHE A 34 10.72 0.39 -5.31
CA PHE A 34 12.02 -0.14 -5.76
C PHE A 34 13.13 -0.20 -4.70
N TRP A 35 13.09 0.69 -3.71
CA TRP A 35 14.23 0.93 -2.81
C TRP A 35 13.84 0.72 -1.36
N THR A 36 14.80 0.31 -0.53
CA THR A 36 14.62 0.25 0.92
C THR A 36 14.18 1.62 1.46
N GLY A 37 13.10 1.63 2.25
CA GLY A 37 12.50 2.85 2.76
C GLY A 37 11.49 3.51 1.83
N SER A 38 11.29 3.00 0.60
CA SER A 38 10.12 3.38 -0.20
C SER A 38 8.84 2.89 0.45
N GLY A 39 7.76 3.63 0.31
CA GLY A 39 6.47 3.29 0.90
C GLY A 39 5.37 4.27 0.57
N VAL A 40 4.21 4.06 1.19
CA VAL A 40 3.06 4.96 1.08
C VAL A 40 2.58 5.39 2.46
N GLU A 41 2.09 6.62 2.55
CA GLU A 41 1.50 7.19 3.75
C GLU A 41 0.16 7.82 3.38
N PHE A 42 -0.86 7.55 4.19
CA PHE A 42 -2.18 8.13 4.05
C PHE A 42 -2.92 8.11 5.38
N ASN A 43 -3.93 8.98 5.51
CA ASN A 43 -4.86 8.94 6.63
C ASN A 43 -6.13 8.22 6.20
N ALA A 44 -6.61 7.30 7.04
CA ALA A 44 -7.87 6.60 6.83
C ALA A 44 -8.82 6.85 8.01
N ARG A 45 -10.13 6.83 7.75
CA ARG A 45 -11.16 6.84 8.79
C ARG A 45 -11.98 5.56 8.66
N GLY A 46 -11.80 4.65 9.60
CA GLY A 46 -12.48 3.36 9.64
C GLY A 46 -11.98 2.52 10.80
N SER A 47 -12.66 1.42 11.08
CA SER A 47 -12.21 0.41 12.05
C SER A 47 -11.25 -0.59 11.43
N GLU A 48 -11.21 -0.68 10.10
CA GLU A 48 -10.42 -1.65 9.34
C GLU A 48 -9.82 -0.97 8.11
N LEU A 49 -8.60 -1.39 7.76
CA LEU A 49 -7.88 -0.96 6.56
C LEU A 49 -7.16 -2.18 5.98
N TRP A 50 -7.30 -2.36 4.67
CA TRP A 50 -6.64 -3.41 3.92
C TRP A 50 -5.77 -2.79 2.83
N VAL A 51 -4.62 -3.39 2.57
CA VAL A 51 -3.71 -3.01 1.49
C VAL A 51 -3.30 -4.29 0.79
N GLU A 52 -3.52 -4.35 -0.51
CA GLU A 52 -3.04 -5.45 -1.35
C GLU A 52 -1.59 -5.19 -1.75
N VAL A 53 -0.74 -6.18 -1.52
CA VAL A 53 0.70 -6.11 -1.83
C VAL A 53 1.04 -7.34 -2.66
N GLU A 54 1.63 -7.11 -3.83
CA GLU A 54 2.17 -8.15 -4.70
C GLU A 54 3.69 -8.17 -4.57
N THR A 55 4.27 -9.35 -4.44
CA THR A 55 5.71 -9.55 -4.36
C THR A 55 6.10 -10.91 -4.96
N ASP A 56 7.32 -10.97 -5.51
CA ASP A 56 7.92 -12.18 -6.06
C ASP A 56 9.41 -12.19 -5.69
N TYR A 57 9.94 -13.37 -5.36
CA TYR A 57 11.33 -13.58 -4.98
C TYR A 57 11.74 -15.05 -5.15
N ASP A 58 13.02 -15.30 -5.40
CA ASP A 58 13.59 -16.66 -5.44
C ASP A 58 14.27 -17.02 -4.11
N VAL A 59 15.22 -16.20 -3.66
CA VAL A 59 16.04 -16.49 -2.46
C VAL A 59 15.74 -15.54 -1.29
N TYR A 60 15.57 -14.24 -1.55
CA TYR A 60 15.42 -13.23 -0.50
C TYR A 60 14.02 -12.61 -0.51
N GLU A 61 13.23 -12.99 0.48
CA GLU A 61 11.88 -12.46 0.70
C GLU A 61 11.91 -10.97 1.05
N PRO A 62 11.06 -10.13 0.42
CA PRO A 62 10.90 -8.74 0.81
C PRO A 62 10.20 -8.58 2.16
N TRP A 63 10.68 -7.61 2.94
CA TRP A 63 10.10 -7.26 4.24
C TRP A 63 9.53 -5.85 4.20
N ILE A 64 8.40 -5.65 4.88
CA ILE A 64 7.79 -4.34 5.08
C ILE A 64 7.60 -4.06 6.57
N THR A 65 7.53 -2.79 6.92
CA THR A 65 7.10 -2.33 8.25
C THR A 65 5.82 -1.55 8.09
N ILE A 66 4.86 -1.78 8.99
CA ILE A 66 3.60 -1.04 9.06
C ILE A 66 3.63 -0.17 10.32
N LEU A 67 3.37 1.12 10.16
CA LEU A 67 3.28 2.08 11.25
C LEU A 67 1.87 2.65 11.30
N ILE A 68 1.18 2.44 12.42
CA ILE A 68 -0.15 2.98 12.73
C ILE A 68 -0.03 3.72 14.06
N ASN A 69 -0.56 4.95 14.10
CA ASN A 69 -0.58 5.79 15.30
C ASN A 69 -1.77 5.44 16.22
#